data_AF-A0A1I2FY18-F1
#
_entry.id   AF-A0A1I2FY18-F1
#
_cell.length_a   1.000
_cell.length_b   1.000
_cell.length_c   1.000
_cell.angle_alpha   90.00
_cell.angle_beta   90.00
_cell.angle_gamma   90.00
#
_symmetry.space_group_name_H-M   'P 1'
#
loop_
_entity.id
_entity.type
_entity.pdbx_description
1 polymer ?
#
loop_
_entity_poly.entity_id
_entity_poly.type
_entity_poly.pdbx_seq_one_letter_code
_entity_poly.pdbx_strand_id
1 'polypeptide(L)'
;MGDTIGTHDWDTFEQGLALGIARACVEDAAILAWHRLGFVQVHHGDDYLHVEVSDNDDLPLTARQRETLAAAGWSGPGRGFGPMWTQDLHWRPYRDFFDAAARLITGVLREVIAIKSPADLDVSAFNVLEHDNFVLPILGDEHERGAADVALRLADIPMHEAVATFLIAQDHPTARTVAVPARAADHRPTADYAGEYFLDRVLYVDGDDPHIRVWSHVGPTGRTGSRIVPPHPEPAGPWVRASQGSAHYVRDLLQRNKTIGAALAADPDLHERMTALLRSGRPDVVRADRVTVDAEAAITVGPLLLAPEVLDVPTLQLARSSDLREL
;
A
#
# COMPACT_ATOMS: atom_id res chain seq x y z
N MET A 1 14.52 35.46 -19.68
CA MET A 1 14.05 35.38 -18.30
C MET A 1 12.67 34.77 -18.39
N GLY A 2 12.57 33.45 -18.20
CA GLY A 2 11.29 32.78 -18.14
C GLY A 2 10.78 32.90 -16.71
N ASP A 3 9.55 33.37 -16.55
CA ASP A 3 8.86 33.34 -15.27
C ASP A 3 8.73 31.87 -14.84
N THR A 4 9.48 31.48 -13.81
CA THR A 4 9.21 30.26 -13.05
C THR A 4 7.85 30.44 -12.40
N ILE A 5 6.80 29.95 -13.07
CA ILE A 5 5.45 29.86 -12.53
C ILE A 5 5.57 29.14 -11.18
N GLY A 6 5.26 29.92 -10.15
CA GLY A 6 5.79 29.75 -8.82
C GLY A 6 5.14 28.62 -8.05
N THR A 7 5.97 27.76 -7.50
CA THR A 7 5.62 26.72 -6.52
C THR A 7 5.56 27.31 -5.10
N HIS A 8 5.27 28.60 -5.00
CA HIS A 8 5.23 29.36 -3.75
C HIS A 8 3.90 29.22 -3.01
N ASP A 9 2.89 28.65 -3.66
CA ASP A 9 1.56 28.45 -3.13
C ASP A 9 1.37 27.00 -2.63
N TRP A 10 0.70 26.87 -1.48
CA TRP A 10 0.47 25.60 -0.81
C TRP A 10 -0.44 24.67 -1.60
N ASP A 11 -1.41 25.18 -2.36
CA ASP A 11 -2.35 24.33 -3.10
C ASP A 11 -1.62 23.60 -4.25
N THR A 12 -0.74 24.32 -4.96
CA THR A 12 0.09 23.71 -6.01
C THR A 12 1.06 22.68 -5.42
N PHE A 13 1.67 23.00 -4.27
CA PHE A 13 2.56 22.08 -3.56
C PHE A 13 1.82 20.81 -3.10
N GLU A 14 0.61 20.94 -2.53
CA GLU A 14 -0.22 19.82 -2.09
C GLU A 14 -0.56 18.89 -3.27
N GLN A 15 -0.98 19.45 -4.40
CA GLN A 15 -1.28 18.66 -5.60
C GLN A 15 -0.04 17.93 -6.12
N GLY A 16 1.10 18.60 -6.19
CA GLY A 16 2.35 17.97 -6.59
C GLY A 16 2.83 16.90 -5.61
N LEU A 17 2.62 17.08 -4.31
CA LEU A 17 2.93 16.08 -3.30
C LEU A 17 2.01 14.87 -3.45
N ALA A 18 0.71 15.07 -3.69
CA ALA A 18 -0.24 13.99 -3.94
C ALA A 18 0.18 13.15 -5.17
N LEU A 19 0.58 13.81 -6.26
CA LEU A 19 1.14 13.15 -7.44
C LEU A 19 2.43 12.39 -7.12
N GLY A 20 3.32 12.97 -6.30
CA GLY A 20 4.55 12.32 -5.85
C GLY A 20 4.29 11.05 -5.06
N ILE A 21 3.36 11.11 -4.09
CA ILE A 21 2.92 9.95 -3.31
C ILE A 21 2.32 8.89 -4.22
N ALA A 22 1.47 9.30 -5.17
CA ALA A 22 0.82 8.40 -6.11
C ALA A 22 1.78 7.74 -7.11
N ARG A 23 2.93 8.37 -7.40
CA ARG A 23 3.96 7.87 -8.32
C ARG A 23 5.03 7.03 -7.62
N ALA A 24 5.17 7.18 -6.31
CA ALA A 24 6.20 6.49 -5.53
C ALA A 24 6.02 4.97 -5.47
N CYS A 25 7.14 4.29 -5.32
CA CYS A 25 7.32 2.85 -5.26
C CYS A 25 7.54 2.39 -3.83
N VAL A 26 7.51 1.08 -3.62
CA VAL A 26 8.00 0.48 -2.38
C VAL A 26 9.45 0.93 -2.12
N GLU A 27 9.74 1.28 -0.86
CA GLU A 27 11.00 1.86 -0.38
C GLU A 27 11.38 3.25 -0.95
N ASP A 28 10.47 3.92 -1.67
CA ASP A 28 10.66 5.35 -1.94
C ASP A 28 10.46 6.15 -0.64
N ALA A 29 11.34 7.12 -0.41
CA ALA A 29 11.26 8.06 0.69
C ALA A 29 11.28 9.50 0.15
N ALA A 30 10.50 10.37 0.79
CA ALA A 30 10.48 11.81 0.53
C ALA A 30 10.69 12.56 1.84
N ILE A 31 11.62 13.53 1.86
CA ILE A 31 11.93 14.36 3.03
C ILE A 31 11.65 15.82 2.67
N LEU A 32 10.80 16.46 3.49
CA LEU A 32 10.40 17.86 3.42
C LEU A 32 11.02 18.59 4.63
N ALA A 33 12.20 19.16 4.46
CA ALA A 33 13.00 19.73 5.55
C ALA A 33 12.90 21.26 5.60
N TRP A 34 12.63 21.83 6.79
CA TRP A 34 12.71 23.28 7.03
C TRP A 34 13.98 23.69 7.80
N HIS A 35 14.70 22.70 8.32
CA HIS A 35 15.95 22.86 9.03
C HIS A 35 16.77 21.57 8.89
N ARG A 36 18.08 21.63 9.14
CA ARG A 36 18.96 20.44 9.12
C ARG A 36 18.49 19.30 10.02
N LEU A 37 17.74 19.64 11.08
CA LEU A 37 17.19 18.70 12.07
C LEU A 37 15.66 18.73 12.12
N GLY A 38 15.01 19.48 11.22
CA GLY A 38 13.57 19.71 11.21
C GLY A 38 12.99 19.24 9.89
N PHE A 39 12.24 18.14 9.90
CA PHE A 39 11.65 17.56 8.71
C PHE A 39 10.31 16.86 8.96
N VAL A 40 9.51 16.77 7.90
CA VAL A 40 8.51 15.73 7.72
C VAL A 40 9.06 14.75 6.69
N GLN A 41 9.06 13.46 6.98
CA GLN A 41 9.44 12.44 6.00
C GLN A 41 8.32 11.44 5.77
N VAL A 42 8.23 10.94 4.54
CA VAL A 42 7.25 9.97 4.08
C VAL A 42 8.02 8.79 3.52
N HIS A 43 7.76 7.59 4.02
CA HIS A 43 8.30 6.34 3.49
C HIS A 43 7.16 5.49 2.94
N HIS A 44 7.33 5.00 1.72
CA HIS A 44 6.40 4.11 1.07
C HIS A 44 6.76 2.67 1.40
N GLY A 45 6.01 2.07 2.31
CA GLY A 45 6.09 0.63 2.57
C GLY A 45 5.27 -0.17 1.55
N ASP A 46 5.24 -1.48 1.76
CA ASP A 46 4.41 -2.38 0.96
C ASP A 46 2.93 -1.98 1.04
N ASP A 47 2.32 -1.99 2.23
CA ASP A 47 0.87 -1.78 2.42
C ASP A 47 0.51 -0.50 3.20
N TYR A 48 1.47 0.41 3.38
CA TYR A 48 1.28 1.64 4.12
C TYR A 48 2.23 2.76 3.68
N LEU A 49 1.86 3.99 3.99
CA LEU A 49 2.73 5.14 4.06
C LEU A 49 3.10 5.37 5.52
N HIS A 50 4.39 5.38 5.82
CA HIS A 50 4.90 5.82 7.11
C HIS A 50 5.22 7.30 7.04
N VAL A 51 4.51 8.13 7.80
CA VAL A 51 4.81 9.56 7.87
C VAL A 51 5.41 9.88 9.23
N GLU A 52 6.53 10.58 9.23
CA GLU A 52 7.26 10.96 10.44
C GLU A 52 7.47 12.46 10.51
N VAL A 53 7.35 13.02 11.72
CA VAL A 53 7.67 14.42 12.02
C VAL A 53 8.75 14.44 13.08
N SER A 54 9.85 15.13 12.80
CA SER A 54 10.97 15.24 13.73
C SER A 54 10.62 16.06 14.97
N ASP A 55 10.93 15.55 16.16
CA ASP A 55 10.84 16.23 17.45
C ASP A 55 12.19 16.10 18.19
N ASN A 56 13.27 16.50 17.51
CA ASN A 56 14.64 16.31 17.97
C ASN A 56 14.98 17.17 19.20
N ASP A 57 15.85 16.69 20.09
CA ASP A 57 16.26 17.42 21.31
C ASP A 57 16.87 18.80 21.02
N ASP A 58 17.58 18.92 19.89
CA ASP A 58 18.21 20.17 19.44
C ASP A 58 17.23 21.10 18.68
N LEU A 59 16.08 20.59 18.23
CA LEU A 59 15.00 21.37 17.62
C LEU A 59 13.64 20.81 18.06
N PRO A 60 13.30 20.92 19.36
CA PRO A 60 12.14 20.23 19.90
C PRO A 60 10.86 20.95 19.45
N LEU A 61 9.82 20.17 19.19
CA LEU A 61 8.49 20.69 19.03
C LEU A 61 8.01 21.30 20.36
N THR A 62 7.29 22.40 20.26
CA THR A 62 6.64 23.02 21.42
C THR A 62 5.54 22.12 21.97
N ALA A 63 5.18 22.31 23.24
CA ALA A 63 4.07 21.56 23.87
C ALA A 63 2.77 21.66 23.05
N ARG A 64 2.44 22.85 22.55
CA ARG A 64 1.26 23.08 21.70
C ARG A 64 1.31 22.28 20.40
N GLN A 65 2.47 22.18 19.76
CA GLN A 65 2.64 21.42 18.52
C GLN A 65 2.44 19.91 18.77
N ARG A 66 3.04 19.39 19.84
CA ARG A 66 2.87 18.00 20.29
C ARG A 66 1.41 17.67 20.62
N GLU A 67 0.73 18.57 21.35
CA GLU A 67 -0.71 18.44 21.65
C GLU A 67 -1.56 18.42 20.37
N THR A 68 -1.21 19.25 19.38
CA THR A 68 -1.92 19.31 18.10
C THR A 68 -1.74 18.02 17.30
N LEU A 69 -0.52 17.47 17.25
CA LEU A 69 -0.24 16.17 16.61
C LEU A 69 -1.00 15.03 17.31
N ALA A 70 -0.93 14.96 18.64
CA ALA A 70 -1.67 13.96 19.41
C ALA A 70 -3.18 14.04 19.17
N ALA A 71 -3.75 15.26 19.13
CA ALA A 71 -5.17 15.48 18.82
C ALA A 71 -5.55 15.05 17.40
N ALA A 72 -4.61 15.13 16.44
CA ALA A 72 -4.77 14.65 15.07
C ALA A 72 -4.53 13.13 14.92
N GLY A 73 -4.30 12.41 16.02
CA GLY A 73 -4.14 10.95 16.04
C GLY A 73 -2.71 10.45 15.80
N TRP A 74 -1.73 11.35 15.79
CA TRP A 74 -0.32 10.96 15.65
C TRP A 74 0.16 10.21 16.89
N SER A 75 0.97 9.19 16.65
CA SER A 75 1.64 8.48 17.73
C SER A 75 2.81 9.32 18.24
N GLY A 76 2.91 9.45 19.56
CA GLY A 76 3.99 10.18 20.22
C GLY A 76 5.36 9.58 19.94
N PRO A 77 6.44 10.30 20.27
CA PRO A 77 7.79 9.93 19.86
C PRO A 77 8.19 8.54 20.34
N GLY A 78 8.44 7.64 19.39
CA GLY A 78 9.00 6.32 19.64
C GLY A 78 10.44 6.38 20.18
N ARG A 79 10.98 5.24 20.64
CA ARG A 79 12.37 5.12 21.13
C ARG A 79 13.40 4.82 20.02
N GLY A 80 13.15 5.31 18.80
CA GLY A 80 13.96 5.01 17.59
C GLY A 80 15.18 5.92 17.39
N PHE A 81 15.56 6.17 16.14
CA PHE A 81 16.70 7.02 15.70
C PHE A 81 16.59 8.52 16.04
N GLY A 82 15.70 8.87 16.96
CA GLY A 82 15.35 10.21 17.41
C GLY A 82 13.89 10.21 17.90
N PRO A 83 13.46 11.24 18.65
CA PRO A 83 12.06 11.40 18.99
C PRO A 83 11.30 11.80 17.71
N MET A 84 10.51 10.88 17.15
CA MET A 84 9.73 11.12 15.93
C MET A 84 8.26 10.79 16.16
N TRP A 85 7.39 11.75 15.84
CA TRP A 85 5.95 11.52 15.81
C TRP A 85 5.61 10.77 14.53
N THR A 86 4.79 9.74 14.61
CA THR A 86 4.51 8.88 13.46
C THR A 86 3.02 8.72 13.18
N GLN A 87 2.70 8.53 11.91
CA GLN A 87 1.36 8.25 11.41
C GLN A 87 1.47 7.23 10.26
N ASP A 88 0.85 6.06 10.44
CA ASP A 88 0.73 5.07 9.37
C ASP A 88 -0.58 5.26 8.61
N LEU A 89 -0.49 5.44 7.29
CA LEU A 89 -1.64 5.51 6.40
C LEU A 89 -1.67 4.26 5.51
N HIS A 90 -2.67 3.39 5.69
CA HIS A 90 -2.76 2.19 4.87
C HIS A 90 -2.99 2.51 3.41
N TRP A 91 -2.18 1.88 2.55
CA TRP A 91 -2.14 2.17 1.13
C TRP A 91 -3.49 1.92 0.46
N ARG A 92 -3.94 2.88 -0.33
CA ARG A 92 -5.10 2.73 -1.20
C ARG A 92 -4.81 3.37 -2.55
N PRO A 93 -5.02 2.66 -3.67
CA PRO A 93 -4.67 3.18 -4.97
C PRO A 93 -5.79 4.08 -5.50
N TYR A 94 -6.26 5.05 -4.72
CA TYR A 94 -7.30 5.98 -5.15
C TYR A 94 -6.79 7.40 -5.05
N ARG A 95 -7.22 8.25 -5.98
CA ARG A 95 -6.84 9.67 -5.98
C ARG A 95 -7.13 10.34 -4.63
N ASP A 96 -8.33 10.13 -4.09
CA ASP A 96 -8.75 10.71 -2.82
C ASP A 96 -7.83 10.35 -1.65
N PHE A 97 -7.20 9.16 -1.68
CA PHE A 97 -6.23 8.77 -0.66
C PHE A 97 -4.94 9.59 -0.76
N PHE A 98 -4.41 9.76 -1.97
CA PHE A 98 -3.18 10.55 -2.18
C PHE A 98 -3.40 12.02 -1.85
N ASP A 99 -4.54 12.57 -2.24
CA ASP A 99 -4.94 13.94 -1.91
C ASP A 99 -5.09 14.12 -0.38
N ALA A 100 -5.71 13.16 0.30
CA ALA A 100 -5.85 13.18 1.76
C ALA A 100 -4.49 13.05 2.49
N ALA A 101 -3.60 12.19 2.00
CA ALA A 101 -2.25 12.02 2.56
C ALA A 101 -1.42 13.30 2.38
N ALA A 102 -1.44 13.89 1.18
CA ALA A 102 -0.77 15.15 0.90
C ALA A 102 -1.29 16.28 1.80
N ARG A 103 -2.62 16.39 1.96
CA ARG A 103 -3.25 17.37 2.84
C ARG A 103 -2.89 17.20 4.30
N LEU A 104 -2.77 15.96 4.77
CA LEU A 104 -2.32 15.66 6.13
C LEU A 104 -0.87 16.17 6.34
N ILE A 105 0.01 15.92 5.37
CA ILE A 105 1.41 16.36 5.41
C ILE A 105 1.52 17.89 5.33
N THR A 106 0.85 18.53 4.36
CA THR A 106 0.86 20.00 4.21
C THR A 106 0.19 20.69 5.39
N GLY A 107 -0.87 20.10 5.96
CA GLY A 107 -1.51 20.56 7.19
C GLY A 107 -0.55 20.58 8.37
N VAL A 108 0.27 19.53 8.57
CA VAL A 108 1.32 19.52 9.59
C VAL A 108 2.34 20.63 9.36
N LEU A 109 2.88 20.74 8.14
CA LEU A 109 3.89 21.75 7.82
C LEU A 109 3.36 23.18 8.03
N ARG A 110 2.15 23.46 7.54
CA ARG A 110 1.55 24.80 7.56
C ARG A 110 0.99 25.18 8.92
N GLU A 111 0.28 24.27 9.58
CA GLU A 111 -0.55 24.60 10.75
C GLU A 111 0.10 24.21 12.07
N VAL A 112 0.88 23.13 12.10
CA VAL A 112 1.61 22.69 13.29
C VAL A 112 2.99 23.32 13.31
N ILE A 113 3.80 23.10 12.27
CA ILE A 113 5.18 23.61 12.22
C ILE A 113 5.21 25.12 11.92
N ALA A 114 4.15 25.65 11.31
CA ALA A 114 4.00 27.06 10.93
C ALA A 114 4.99 27.53 9.85
N ILE A 115 5.29 26.65 8.88
CA ILE A 115 6.04 27.00 7.67
C ILE A 115 5.20 27.97 6.83
N LYS A 116 5.79 29.10 6.45
CA LYS A 116 5.05 30.20 5.79
C LYS A 116 4.80 29.88 4.32
N SER A 117 5.81 29.39 3.62
CA SER A 117 5.72 29.04 2.20
C SER A 117 6.40 27.70 1.95
N PRO A 118 5.93 26.90 0.98
CA PRO A 118 6.65 25.72 0.54
C PRO A 118 8.08 26.01 0.04
N ALA A 119 8.36 27.25 -0.36
CA ALA A 119 9.72 27.68 -0.74
C ALA A 119 10.71 27.74 0.43
N ASP A 120 10.22 27.67 1.67
CA ASP A 120 11.04 27.54 2.87
C ASP A 120 11.47 26.08 3.15
N LEU A 121 11.09 25.14 2.28
CA LEU A 121 11.40 23.73 2.40
C LEU A 121 12.53 23.33 1.43
N ASP A 122 13.49 22.57 1.94
CA ASP A 122 14.38 21.73 1.14
C ASP A 122 13.71 20.36 0.94
N VAL A 123 13.59 19.94 -0.31
CA VAL A 123 12.84 18.75 -0.70
C VAL A 123 13.79 17.76 -1.35
N SER A 124 13.86 16.56 -0.79
CA SER A 124 14.63 15.45 -1.35
C SER A 124 13.78 14.20 -1.43
N ALA A 125 14.03 13.36 -2.43
CA ALA A 125 13.36 12.08 -2.55
C ALA A 125 14.31 11.04 -3.17
N PHE A 126 14.27 9.83 -2.64
CA PHE A 126 15.20 8.75 -2.99
C PHE A 126 14.58 7.39 -2.74
N ASN A 127 14.99 6.37 -3.49
CA ASN A 127 14.66 4.98 -3.16
C ASN A 127 15.73 4.42 -2.23
N VAL A 128 15.32 3.93 -1.06
CA VAL A 128 16.21 3.39 -0.04
C VAL A 128 16.93 2.13 -0.55
N LEU A 129 16.23 1.28 -1.29
CA LEU A 129 16.73 -0.01 -1.76
C LEU A 129 17.65 0.12 -2.99
N GLU A 130 17.27 0.95 -3.96
CA GLU A 130 18.02 1.15 -5.20
C GLU A 130 19.13 2.20 -5.05
N HIS A 131 19.12 2.96 -3.96
CA HIS A 131 20.03 4.09 -3.73
C HIS A 131 20.00 5.13 -4.86
N ASP A 132 18.83 5.33 -5.47
CA ASP A 132 18.60 6.31 -6.52
C ASP A 132 17.87 7.55 -5.98
N ASN A 133 18.14 8.73 -6.55
CA ASN A 133 17.39 9.94 -6.24
C ASN A 133 16.34 10.18 -7.31
N PHE A 134 15.18 10.71 -6.92
CA PHE A 134 14.14 11.11 -7.87
C PHE A 134 13.56 12.48 -7.54
N VAL A 135 12.91 13.08 -8.53
CA VAL A 135 12.26 14.39 -8.38
C VAL A 135 10.79 14.18 -8.12
N LEU A 136 10.29 14.78 -7.03
CA LEU A 136 8.86 14.85 -6.76
C LEU A 136 8.20 15.84 -7.73
N PRO A 137 6.99 15.55 -8.25
CA PRO A 137 6.27 16.38 -9.22
C PRO A 137 5.62 17.62 -8.57
N ILE A 138 6.38 18.27 -7.69
CA ILE A 138 6.01 19.46 -6.92
C ILE A 138 6.40 20.74 -7.66
N LEU A 139 7.28 20.65 -8.67
CA LEU A 139 7.83 21.79 -9.41
C LEU A 139 7.67 21.66 -10.93
N GLY A 140 7.12 22.71 -11.58
CA GLY A 140 7.19 22.93 -13.03
C GLY A 140 6.75 21.76 -13.90
N ASP A 141 7.50 21.48 -14.97
CA ASP A 141 7.21 20.47 -16.00
C ASP A 141 7.08 19.03 -15.46
N GLU A 142 7.64 18.73 -14.27
CA GLU A 142 7.49 17.43 -13.62
C GLU A 142 6.06 17.19 -13.11
N HIS A 143 5.28 18.25 -12.88
CA HIS A 143 3.87 18.13 -12.49
C HIS A 143 3.04 17.48 -13.59
N GLU A 144 3.16 17.94 -14.83
CA GLU A 144 2.40 17.40 -15.97
C GLU A 144 2.76 15.93 -16.23
N ARG A 145 4.06 15.61 -16.19
CA ARG A 145 4.52 14.22 -16.30
C ARG A 145 3.99 13.37 -15.16
N GLY A 146 4.12 13.83 -13.92
CA GLY A 146 3.58 13.15 -12.74
C GLY A 146 2.07 12.92 -12.84
N ALA A 147 1.31 13.89 -13.35
CA ALA A 147 -0.13 13.76 -13.55
C ALA A 147 -0.47 12.70 -14.60
N ALA A 148 0.26 12.66 -15.73
CA ALA A 148 0.08 11.63 -16.75
C ALA A 148 0.44 10.23 -16.23
N ASP A 149 1.55 10.11 -15.52
CA ASP A 149 2.02 8.86 -14.90
C ASP A 149 1.01 8.32 -13.88
N VAL A 150 0.45 9.21 -13.04
CA VAL A 150 -0.59 8.84 -12.07
C VAL A 150 -1.90 8.48 -12.77
N ALA A 151 -2.28 9.18 -13.83
CA ALA A 151 -3.46 8.84 -14.62
C ALA A 151 -3.33 7.45 -15.24
N LEU A 152 -2.16 7.13 -15.83
CA LEU A 152 -1.85 5.79 -16.33
C LEU A 152 -1.97 4.74 -15.23
N ARG A 153 -1.42 5.04 -14.05
CA ARG A 153 -1.47 4.14 -12.90
C ARG A 153 -2.92 3.85 -12.50
N LEU A 154 -3.73 4.90 -12.31
CA LEU A 154 -5.10 4.78 -11.80
C LEU A 154 -6.13 4.27 -12.81
N ALA A 155 -5.82 4.30 -14.11
CA ALA A 155 -6.76 3.93 -15.17
C ALA A 155 -7.28 2.49 -15.08
N ASP A 156 -6.46 1.58 -14.55
CA ASP A 156 -6.80 0.14 -14.54
C ASP A 156 -7.68 -0.27 -13.36
N ILE A 157 -7.77 0.57 -12.32
CA ILE A 157 -8.46 0.19 -11.08
C ILE A 157 -9.96 -0.02 -11.29
N PRO A 158 -10.69 0.87 -11.98
CA PRO A 158 -12.09 0.61 -12.32
C PRO A 158 -12.27 -0.65 -13.17
N MET A 159 -11.32 -0.95 -14.05
CA MET A 159 -11.33 -2.17 -14.84
C MET A 159 -11.17 -3.41 -13.96
N HIS A 160 -10.22 -3.40 -13.01
CA HIS A 160 -10.04 -4.49 -12.04
C HIS A 160 -11.30 -4.72 -11.19
N GLU A 161 -11.95 -3.65 -10.72
CA GLU A 161 -13.21 -3.74 -9.98
C GLU A 161 -14.36 -4.28 -10.85
N ALA A 162 -14.48 -3.82 -12.09
CA ALA A 162 -15.50 -4.30 -13.03
C ALA A 162 -15.31 -5.78 -13.37
N VAL A 163 -14.07 -6.20 -13.63
CA VAL A 163 -13.70 -7.60 -13.92
C VAL A 163 -14.00 -8.50 -12.74
N ALA A 164 -13.62 -8.08 -11.53
CA ALA A 164 -13.93 -8.83 -10.33
C ALA A 164 -15.45 -8.96 -10.12
N THR A 165 -16.20 -7.88 -10.31
CA THR A 165 -17.67 -7.89 -10.23
C THR A 165 -18.28 -8.86 -11.23
N PHE A 166 -17.80 -8.83 -12.48
CA PHE A 166 -18.24 -9.74 -13.54
C PHE A 166 -17.96 -11.21 -13.19
N LEU A 167 -16.73 -11.54 -12.79
CA LEU A 167 -16.33 -12.91 -12.44
C LEU A 167 -17.09 -13.45 -11.22
N ILE A 168 -17.35 -12.61 -10.21
CA ILE A 168 -18.18 -12.99 -9.06
C ILE A 168 -19.59 -13.33 -9.54
N ALA A 169 -20.18 -12.48 -10.39
CA ALA A 169 -21.54 -12.70 -10.88
C ALA A 169 -21.67 -13.95 -11.78
N GLN A 170 -20.65 -14.26 -12.57
CA GLN A 170 -20.66 -15.40 -13.50
C GLN A 170 -20.33 -16.73 -12.81
N ASP A 171 -19.21 -16.80 -12.10
CA ASP A 171 -18.62 -18.07 -11.67
C ASP A 171 -18.83 -18.36 -10.18
N HIS A 172 -19.01 -17.31 -9.37
CA HIS A 172 -19.12 -17.44 -7.91
C HIS A 172 -20.20 -16.54 -7.32
N PRO A 173 -21.48 -16.76 -7.63
CA PRO A 173 -22.56 -15.89 -7.15
C PRO A 173 -22.71 -15.87 -5.62
N THR A 174 -22.14 -16.87 -4.93
CA THR A 174 -22.07 -16.93 -3.45
C THR A 174 -20.80 -16.32 -2.88
N ALA A 175 -19.85 -15.88 -3.72
CA ALA A 175 -18.61 -15.28 -3.26
C ALA A 175 -18.87 -13.92 -2.61
N ARG A 176 -18.23 -13.73 -1.47
CA ARG A 176 -18.16 -12.45 -0.78
C ARG A 176 -16.71 -11.94 -0.83
N THR A 177 -16.52 -10.70 -1.25
CA THR A 177 -15.23 -10.03 -1.09
C THR A 177 -14.93 -9.84 0.39
N VAL A 178 -13.83 -10.41 0.84
CA VAL A 178 -13.26 -10.21 2.19
C VAL A 178 -12.48 -8.90 2.18
N ALA A 179 -11.51 -8.78 1.27
CA ALA A 179 -10.68 -7.61 1.13
C ALA A 179 -10.13 -7.49 -0.30
N VAL A 180 -9.73 -6.27 -0.66
CA VAL A 180 -8.86 -5.98 -1.80
C VAL A 180 -7.54 -5.42 -1.24
N PRO A 181 -6.61 -6.28 -0.81
CA PRO A 181 -5.27 -5.83 -0.46
C PRO A 181 -4.67 -5.06 -1.62
N ALA A 182 -4.16 -3.86 -1.32
CA ALA A 182 -3.42 -3.05 -2.27
C ALA A 182 -2.06 -2.72 -1.66
N ARG A 183 -1.04 -2.66 -2.52
CA ARG A 183 0.30 -2.22 -2.15
C ARG A 183 0.85 -1.20 -3.13
N ALA A 184 1.90 -0.50 -2.70
CA ALA A 184 2.71 0.30 -3.59
C ALA A 184 3.33 -0.59 -4.70
N ALA A 185 3.65 0.03 -5.82
CA ALA A 185 4.22 -0.65 -6.97
C ALA A 185 5.72 -0.88 -6.72
N ASP A 186 6.26 -1.93 -7.33
CA ASP A 186 7.71 -2.18 -7.30
C ASP A 186 8.47 -1.21 -8.23
N HIS A 187 7.76 -0.59 -9.19
CA HIS A 187 8.34 0.27 -10.21
C HIS A 187 7.51 1.52 -10.44
N ARG A 188 8.19 2.60 -10.85
CA ARG A 188 7.52 3.86 -11.20
C ARG A 188 6.68 3.60 -12.45
N PRO A 189 5.45 4.11 -12.51
CA PRO A 189 4.58 3.91 -13.67
C PRO A 189 5.25 4.47 -14.93
N THR A 190 5.50 3.59 -15.89
CA THR A 190 5.78 3.96 -17.28
C THR A 190 4.79 3.22 -18.18
N ALA A 191 4.77 3.47 -19.48
CA ALA A 191 3.92 2.69 -20.40
C ALA A 191 4.15 1.17 -20.29
N ASP A 192 5.38 0.73 -19.97
CA ASP A 192 5.74 -0.69 -19.85
C ASP A 192 5.39 -1.31 -18.49
N TYR A 193 5.07 -0.47 -17.50
CA TYR A 193 4.69 -0.85 -16.13
C TYR A 193 3.33 -0.25 -15.75
N ALA A 194 2.56 0.23 -16.73
CA ALA A 194 1.25 0.81 -16.52
C ALA A 194 0.35 -0.26 -15.90
N GLY A 195 -0.40 0.11 -14.86
CA GLY A 195 -1.29 -0.81 -14.19
C GLY A 195 -0.64 -1.78 -13.21
N GLU A 196 0.65 -1.65 -12.89
CA GLU A 196 1.27 -2.47 -11.84
C GLU A 196 0.77 -2.03 -10.44
N TYR A 197 -0.42 -2.52 -10.10
CA TYR A 197 -0.88 -2.66 -8.73
C TYR A 197 -1.13 -4.13 -8.44
N PHE A 198 -0.80 -4.51 -7.22
CA PHE A 198 -1.25 -5.78 -6.69
C PHE A 198 -2.62 -5.55 -6.09
N LEU A 199 -3.64 -5.54 -6.94
CA LEU A 199 -5.04 -5.57 -6.51
C LEU A 199 -5.46 -7.01 -6.32
N ASP A 200 -4.79 -7.71 -5.40
CA ASP A 200 -5.25 -9.03 -5.05
C ASP A 200 -6.65 -8.93 -4.46
N ARG A 201 -7.50 -9.91 -4.75
CA ARG A 201 -8.82 -9.99 -4.14
C ARG A 201 -8.94 -11.28 -3.38
N VAL A 202 -9.28 -11.17 -2.10
CA VAL A 202 -9.58 -12.33 -1.27
C VAL A 202 -11.09 -12.45 -1.15
N LEU A 203 -11.58 -13.61 -1.58
CA LEU A 203 -12.98 -13.99 -1.58
C LEU A 203 -13.20 -15.15 -0.62
N TYR A 204 -14.34 -15.14 0.05
CA TYR A 204 -14.90 -16.33 0.68
C TYR A 204 -16.06 -16.82 -0.18
N VAL A 205 -15.96 -18.04 -0.70
CA VAL A 205 -17.02 -18.69 -1.49
C VAL A 205 -17.77 -19.65 -0.58
N ASP A 206 -19.08 -19.48 -0.49
CA ASP A 206 -19.97 -20.33 0.32
C ASP A 206 -20.72 -21.37 -0.54
N GLY A 207 -21.38 -22.33 0.11
CA GLY A 207 -22.21 -23.35 -0.54
C GLY A 207 -21.72 -24.78 -0.30
N ASP A 208 -21.94 -25.67 -1.27
CA ASP A 208 -21.62 -27.10 -1.14
C ASP A 208 -20.11 -27.39 -1.12
N ASP A 209 -19.31 -26.47 -1.66
CA ASP A 209 -17.85 -26.54 -1.69
C ASP A 209 -17.23 -25.22 -1.20
N PRO A 210 -17.30 -24.94 0.11
CA PRO A 210 -16.80 -23.68 0.65
C PRO A 210 -15.28 -23.61 0.52
N HIS A 211 -14.77 -22.47 0.08
CA HIS A 211 -13.33 -22.23 -0.09
C HIS A 211 -12.98 -20.73 -0.01
N ILE A 212 -11.72 -20.45 0.28
CA ILE A 212 -11.09 -19.14 0.15
C ILE A 212 -10.50 -19.05 -1.25
N ARG A 213 -10.86 -18.03 -2.01
CA ARG A 213 -10.36 -17.80 -3.35
C ARG A 213 -9.57 -16.50 -3.40
N VAL A 214 -8.35 -16.56 -3.91
CA VAL A 214 -7.45 -15.43 -4.07
C VAL A 214 -7.27 -15.15 -5.55
N TRP A 215 -7.74 -14.00 -6.00
CA TRP A 215 -7.47 -13.53 -7.35
C TRP A 215 -6.27 -12.63 -7.35
N SER A 216 -5.19 -13.09 -7.97
CA SER A 216 -4.05 -12.26 -8.27
C SER A 216 -4.26 -11.60 -9.61
N HIS A 217 -4.79 -10.38 -9.54
CA HIS A 217 -4.91 -9.53 -10.71
C HIS A 217 -3.52 -9.09 -11.15
N VAL A 218 -3.24 -9.33 -12.43
CA VAL A 218 -2.09 -8.77 -13.12
C VAL A 218 -2.62 -7.75 -14.13
N GLY A 219 -1.97 -6.59 -14.18
CA GLY A 219 -2.30 -5.56 -15.17
C GLY A 219 -2.05 -6.05 -16.61
N PRO A 220 -2.28 -5.19 -17.62
CA PRO A 220 -2.16 -5.54 -19.04
C PRO A 220 -0.77 -6.07 -19.44
N THR A 221 0.27 -5.72 -18.70
CA THR A 221 1.65 -6.19 -18.92
C THR A 221 1.84 -7.66 -18.56
N GLY A 222 0.90 -8.25 -17.81
CA GLY A 222 1.01 -9.61 -17.27
C GLY A 222 2.16 -9.78 -16.27
N ARG A 223 2.76 -8.68 -15.78
CA ARG A 223 3.81 -8.76 -14.77
C ARG A 223 3.18 -8.96 -13.40
N THR A 224 3.75 -9.89 -12.66
CA THR A 224 3.51 -10.09 -11.23
C THR A 224 4.67 -9.46 -10.51
N GLY A 225 4.42 -8.61 -9.52
CA GLY A 225 5.53 -8.21 -8.68
C GLY A 225 5.84 -9.27 -7.63
N SER A 226 6.70 -8.92 -6.67
CA SER A 226 7.16 -9.86 -5.64
C SER A 226 7.27 -9.18 -4.28
N ARG A 227 7.41 -9.96 -3.22
CA ARG A 227 7.72 -9.41 -1.89
C ARG A 227 8.57 -10.37 -1.09
N ILE A 228 9.32 -9.82 -0.14
CA ILE A 228 10.08 -10.61 0.82
C ILE A 228 9.10 -11.02 1.93
N VAL A 229 8.85 -12.31 2.06
CA VAL A 229 7.94 -12.89 3.06
C VAL A 229 8.73 -13.74 4.05
N PRO A 230 8.27 -13.85 5.30
CA PRO A 230 8.90 -14.71 6.27
C PRO A 230 8.89 -16.16 5.77
N PRO A 231 9.86 -16.97 6.20
CA PRO A 231 9.89 -18.39 5.88
C PRO A 231 8.62 -19.10 6.39
N HIS A 232 8.45 -20.35 5.93
CA HIS A 232 7.57 -21.29 6.61
C HIS A 232 7.92 -21.32 8.11
N PRO A 233 6.94 -21.27 9.03
CA PRO A 233 7.21 -21.17 10.47
C PRO A 233 8.05 -22.35 10.98
N GLU A 234 7.92 -23.53 10.37
CA GLU A 234 8.76 -24.68 10.70
C GLU A 234 9.14 -25.52 9.46
N PRO A 235 10.43 -25.86 9.25
CA PRO A 235 11.58 -25.30 9.94
C PRO A 235 11.79 -23.83 9.55
N ALA A 236 12.21 -23.01 10.52
CA ALA A 236 12.58 -21.62 10.26
C ALA A 236 13.66 -21.57 9.16
N GLY A 237 13.37 -20.83 8.09
CA GLY A 237 14.25 -20.66 6.93
C GLY A 237 14.66 -19.20 6.73
N PRO A 238 15.43 -18.88 5.67
CA PRO A 238 15.63 -17.50 5.28
C PRO A 238 14.31 -16.88 4.82
N TRP A 239 14.18 -15.56 4.92
CA TRP A 239 13.13 -14.82 4.23
C TRP A 239 13.20 -15.12 2.73
N VAL A 240 12.04 -15.26 2.09
CA VAL A 240 11.93 -15.68 0.69
C VAL A 240 11.29 -14.57 -0.13
N ARG A 241 11.85 -14.28 -1.31
CA ARG A 241 11.16 -13.44 -2.30
C ARG A 241 10.04 -14.25 -2.96
N ALA A 242 8.80 -14.00 -2.58
CA ALA A 242 7.62 -14.65 -3.10
C ALA A 242 6.96 -13.79 -4.19
N SER A 243 6.80 -14.36 -5.39
CA SER A 243 6.03 -13.73 -6.47
C SER A 243 4.56 -13.71 -6.13
N GLN A 244 3.83 -12.67 -6.58
CA GLN A 244 2.38 -12.61 -6.47
C GLN A 244 1.74 -13.90 -6.99
N GLY A 245 0.75 -14.42 -6.25
CA GLY A 245 0.08 -15.67 -6.58
C GLY A 245 0.83 -16.96 -6.24
N SER A 246 2.08 -16.88 -5.76
CA SER A 246 2.79 -18.06 -5.22
C SER A 246 2.24 -18.50 -3.86
N ALA A 247 2.48 -19.76 -3.47
CA ALA A 247 2.02 -20.28 -2.17
C ALA A 247 2.59 -19.50 -0.97
N HIS A 248 3.88 -19.12 -1.00
CA HIS A 248 4.49 -18.27 0.03
C HIS A 248 3.81 -16.89 0.11
N TYR A 249 3.48 -16.30 -1.04
CA TYR A 249 2.80 -15.02 -1.12
C TYR A 249 1.37 -15.10 -0.56
N VAL A 250 0.58 -16.07 -1.02
CA VAL A 250 -0.81 -16.27 -0.59
C VAL A 250 -0.88 -16.56 0.90
N ARG A 251 0.07 -17.34 1.43
CA ARG A 251 0.21 -17.55 2.86
C ARG A 251 0.40 -16.23 3.59
N ASP A 252 1.44 -15.46 3.26
CA ASP A 252 1.71 -14.20 3.94
C ASP A 252 0.52 -13.24 3.84
N LEU A 253 -0.08 -13.12 2.64
CA LEU A 253 -1.27 -12.33 2.40
C LEU A 253 -2.38 -12.68 3.40
N LEU A 254 -2.76 -13.95 3.52
CA LEU A 254 -3.83 -14.37 4.43
C LEU A 254 -3.47 -14.22 5.92
N GLN A 255 -2.19 -14.36 6.28
CA GLN A 255 -1.75 -14.37 7.69
C GLN A 255 -1.41 -12.99 8.25
N ARG A 256 -0.92 -12.07 7.43
CA ARG A 256 -0.24 -10.84 7.89
C ARG A 256 -0.77 -9.57 7.24
N ASN A 257 -1.56 -9.66 6.18
CA ASN A 257 -2.05 -8.45 5.53
C ASN A 257 -3.04 -7.69 6.43
N LYS A 258 -2.75 -6.40 6.66
CA LYS A 258 -3.54 -5.54 7.56
C LYS A 258 -4.96 -5.29 7.05
N THR A 259 -5.15 -5.20 5.73
CA THR A 259 -6.48 -5.00 5.12
C THR A 259 -7.39 -6.21 5.36
N ILE A 260 -6.86 -7.43 5.21
CA ILE A 260 -7.59 -8.67 5.53
C ILE A 260 -7.90 -8.72 7.03
N GLY A 261 -6.92 -8.47 7.89
CA GLY A 261 -7.13 -8.48 9.35
C GLY A 261 -8.19 -7.46 9.81
N ALA A 262 -8.20 -6.27 9.23
CA ALA A 262 -9.22 -5.25 9.50
C ALA A 262 -10.61 -5.68 9.02
N ALA A 263 -10.71 -6.25 7.82
CA ALA A 263 -11.98 -6.74 7.28
C ALA A 263 -12.57 -7.89 8.12
N LEU A 264 -11.72 -8.84 8.55
CA LEU A 264 -12.12 -9.94 9.41
C LEU A 264 -12.46 -9.49 10.84
N ALA A 265 -11.78 -8.46 11.37
CA ALA A 265 -12.16 -7.88 12.65
C ALA A 265 -13.52 -7.17 12.61
N ALA A 266 -13.87 -6.59 11.45
CA ALA A 266 -15.18 -5.96 11.23
C ALA A 266 -16.31 -6.98 11.00
N ASP A 267 -15.99 -8.24 10.70
CA ASP A 267 -16.96 -9.34 10.54
C ASP A 267 -16.50 -10.63 11.24
N PRO A 268 -16.77 -10.75 12.56
CA PRO A 268 -16.36 -11.91 13.35
C PRO A 268 -16.93 -13.26 12.85
N ASP A 269 -18.16 -13.27 12.33
CA ASP A 269 -18.81 -14.49 11.84
C ASP A 269 -18.11 -15.02 10.59
N LEU A 270 -17.72 -14.13 9.66
CA LEU A 270 -16.92 -14.48 8.50
C LEU A 270 -15.54 -14.99 8.90
N HIS A 271 -14.89 -14.35 9.86
CA HIS A 271 -13.61 -14.79 10.40
C HIS A 271 -13.70 -16.19 10.99
N GLU A 272 -14.75 -16.50 11.75
CA GLU A 272 -14.98 -17.84 12.30
C GLU A 272 -15.17 -18.88 11.18
N ARG A 273 -16.00 -18.59 10.17
CA ARG A 273 -16.22 -19.50 9.03
C ARG A 273 -14.93 -19.79 8.27
N MET A 274 -14.14 -18.76 7.92
CA MET A 274 -12.87 -18.95 7.22
C MET A 274 -11.87 -19.72 8.08
N THR A 275 -11.83 -19.47 9.39
CA THR A 275 -10.98 -20.22 10.33
C THR A 275 -11.39 -21.69 10.41
N ALA A 276 -12.69 -21.97 10.51
CA ALA A 276 -13.22 -23.34 10.54
C ALA A 276 -12.88 -24.09 9.24
N LEU A 277 -12.98 -23.40 8.10
CA LEU A 277 -12.62 -23.95 6.80
C LEU A 277 -11.14 -24.34 6.72
N LEU A 278 -10.22 -23.47 7.15
CA LEU A 278 -8.78 -23.79 7.20
C LEU A 278 -8.49 -24.98 8.13
N ARG A 279 -9.17 -25.05 9.28
CA ARG A 279 -9.06 -26.15 10.24
C ARG A 279 -9.59 -27.49 9.74
N SER A 280 -10.35 -27.52 8.64
CA SER A 280 -10.77 -28.78 8.01
C SER A 280 -9.58 -29.61 7.51
N GLY A 281 -8.42 -28.98 7.30
CA GLY A 281 -7.20 -29.64 6.80
C GLY A 281 -7.27 -30.07 5.34
N ARG A 282 -8.37 -29.75 4.64
CA ARG A 282 -8.50 -29.98 3.20
C ARG A 282 -7.48 -29.13 2.43
N PRO A 283 -6.66 -29.71 1.55
CA PRO A 283 -5.59 -28.98 0.85
C PRO A 283 -6.11 -28.00 -0.22
N ASP A 284 -7.38 -28.13 -0.63
CA ASP A 284 -7.99 -27.38 -1.73
C ASP A 284 -8.89 -26.22 -1.28
N VAL A 285 -8.95 -25.95 0.02
CA VAL A 285 -9.81 -24.88 0.60
C VAL A 285 -9.26 -23.50 0.35
N VAL A 286 -8.00 -23.38 -0.09
CA VAL A 286 -7.45 -22.13 -0.60
C VAL A 286 -7.14 -22.36 -2.07
N ARG A 287 -7.75 -21.54 -2.93
CA ARG A 287 -7.57 -21.57 -4.37
C ARG A 287 -7.05 -20.22 -4.80
N ALA A 288 -6.09 -20.20 -5.72
CA ALA A 288 -5.62 -18.96 -6.30
C ALA A 288 -5.76 -19.01 -7.81
N ASP A 289 -6.20 -17.90 -8.39
CA ASP A 289 -6.29 -17.73 -9.82
C ASP A 289 -5.57 -16.45 -10.22
N ARG A 290 -4.91 -16.50 -11.35
CA ARG A 290 -4.35 -15.33 -12.02
C ARG A 290 -5.44 -14.76 -12.93
N VAL A 291 -5.77 -13.50 -12.72
CA VAL A 291 -6.73 -12.76 -13.54
C VAL A 291 -5.96 -11.74 -14.37
N THR A 292 -5.94 -11.94 -15.69
CA THR A 292 -5.31 -11.01 -16.64
C THR A 292 -6.39 -10.33 -17.46
N VAL A 293 -6.25 -9.04 -17.67
CA VAL A 293 -7.10 -8.26 -18.58
C VAL A 293 -6.18 -7.63 -19.61
N ASP A 294 -6.36 -7.97 -20.87
CA ASP A 294 -5.53 -7.41 -21.93
C ASP A 294 -6.04 -6.03 -22.40
N ALA A 295 -5.31 -5.42 -23.32
CA ALA A 295 -5.65 -4.12 -23.88
C ALA A 295 -6.98 -4.09 -24.67
N GLU A 296 -7.52 -5.27 -25.05
CA GLU A 296 -8.82 -5.42 -25.70
C GLU A 296 -9.94 -5.71 -24.69
N ALA A 297 -9.64 -5.61 -23.38
CA ALA A 297 -10.51 -5.97 -22.27
C ALA A 297 -10.92 -7.45 -22.24
N ALA A 298 -10.18 -8.34 -22.91
CA ALA A 298 -10.41 -9.77 -22.79
C ALA A 298 -9.89 -10.27 -21.43
N ILE A 299 -10.73 -11.01 -20.72
CA ILE A 299 -10.45 -11.53 -19.39
C ILE A 299 -9.96 -12.98 -19.51
N THR A 300 -8.76 -13.25 -19.02
CA THR A 300 -8.24 -14.61 -18.87
C THR A 300 -8.08 -14.94 -17.40
N VAL A 301 -8.73 -16.02 -16.97
CA VAL A 301 -8.60 -16.58 -15.62
C VAL A 301 -7.87 -17.92 -15.72
N GLY A 302 -6.72 -18.02 -15.07
CA GLY A 302 -5.90 -19.25 -15.06
C GLY A 302 -5.60 -19.69 -13.62
N PRO A 303 -5.71 -20.99 -13.30
CA PRO A 303 -5.40 -21.46 -11.95
C PRO A 303 -3.92 -21.26 -11.66
N LEU A 304 -3.62 -20.79 -10.44
CA LEU A 304 -2.27 -20.77 -9.90
C LEU A 304 -2.04 -22.08 -9.14
N LEU A 305 -0.95 -22.76 -9.46
CA LEU A 305 -0.55 -23.98 -8.76
C LEU A 305 0.03 -23.60 -7.39
N LEU A 306 -0.82 -23.65 -6.37
CA LEU A 306 -0.38 -23.54 -4.98
C LEU A 306 0.19 -24.89 -4.55
N ALA A 307 1.50 -24.92 -4.26
CA ALA A 307 2.12 -26.05 -3.58
C ALA A 307 1.49 -26.20 -2.18
N PRO A 308 0.62 -27.21 -1.92
CA PRO A 308 -0.16 -27.26 -0.69
C PRO A 308 0.71 -27.35 0.56
N GLU A 309 1.88 -27.99 0.45
CA GLU A 309 2.88 -28.10 1.51
C GLU A 309 3.54 -26.76 1.88
N VAL A 310 3.60 -25.81 0.95
CA VAL A 310 4.16 -24.48 1.21
C VAL A 310 3.12 -23.56 1.84
N LEU A 311 1.87 -23.69 1.39
CA LEU A 311 0.76 -22.94 1.93
C LEU A 311 0.44 -23.38 3.37
N ASP A 312 0.56 -24.69 3.64
CA ASP A 312 0.37 -25.33 4.94
C ASP A 312 -0.94 -24.90 5.62
N VAL A 313 -2.03 -25.15 4.90
CA VAL A 313 -3.40 -24.85 5.31
C VAL A 313 -3.69 -25.22 6.78
N PRO A 314 -3.26 -26.40 7.30
CA PRO A 314 -3.53 -26.78 8.69
C PRO A 314 -2.94 -25.83 9.74
N THR A 315 -1.81 -25.16 9.44
CA THR A 315 -1.16 -24.21 10.36
C THR A 315 -1.43 -22.74 10.01
N LEU A 316 -2.13 -22.48 8.91
CA LEU A 316 -2.45 -21.14 8.46
C LEU A 316 -3.40 -20.46 9.45
N GLN A 317 -2.92 -19.39 10.06
CA GLN A 317 -3.68 -18.52 10.95
C GLN A 317 -4.02 -17.22 10.22
N LEU A 318 -5.30 -16.89 10.11
CA LEU A 318 -5.75 -15.65 9.47
C LEU A 318 -5.28 -14.42 10.27
N ALA A 319 -5.01 -13.33 9.55
CA ALA A 319 -4.62 -12.06 10.13
C ALA A 319 -5.65 -11.57 11.16
N ARG A 320 -5.16 -11.08 12.31
CA ARG A 320 -5.97 -10.44 13.36
C ARG A 320 -5.51 -9.01 13.57
N SER A 321 -6.44 -8.08 13.80
CA SER A 321 -6.06 -6.66 13.97
C SER A 321 -5.19 -6.41 15.22
N SER A 322 -5.27 -7.27 16.24
CA SER A 322 -4.46 -7.19 17.47
C SER A 322 -2.98 -7.52 17.23
N ASP A 323 -2.69 -8.41 16.29
CA ASP A 323 -1.37 -9.00 16.10
C ASP A 323 -0.47 -8.12 15.21
N LEU A 324 -1.02 -7.00 14.72
CA LEU A 324 -0.41 -6.09 13.74
C LEU A 324 0.13 -4.79 14.38
N ARG A 325 0.07 -4.67 15.70
CA ARG A 325 0.60 -3.52 16.46
C ARG A 325 2.06 -3.68 16.91
N GLU A 326 2.68 -4.84 16.67
CA GLU A 326 3.98 -5.23 17.26
C GLU A 326 5.06 -5.67 16.25
N LEU A 327 4.89 -5.40 14.95
CA LEU A 327 5.94 -5.60 13.94
C LEU A 327 6.38 -4.27 13.36
#